data_AF-A0A7C1IEC8-F1
#
_entry.id   AF-A0A7C1IEC8-F1
#
_cell.length_a   1.000
_cell.length_b   1.000
_cell.length_c   1.000
_cell.angle_alpha   90.00
_cell.angle_beta   90.00
_cell.angle_gamma   90.00
#
_symmetry.space_group_name_H-M   'P 1'
#
loop_
_entity.id
_entity.type
_entity.pdbx_description
1 polymer ?
#
loop_
_entity_poly.entity_id
_entity_poly.type
_entity_poly.pdbx_seq_one_letter_code
_entity_poly.pdbx_strand_id
1 'polypeptide(L)'
;MGKFELEKQIQSCHVYKELLKELENYLLNQVPKLFNASTESIRKCYSISITDKLGTEEIPSISEYSPACFPNGTSKILFEVDAFGQTRLRVMVKLTKEKYLAGISIMNTAENPRDVSVGIYEGIKRIIEENKNQNWIFHLPIYALFFLLWLTAFLIGLTTPDSKPAKPFLDFVMGVSFFFMLFTLIVRKLKPYISFETKAYQKQKKWMDWFVFGSLGFIVFGSLAYALRKKLFGF
;
A
#
# COMPACT_ATOMS: atom_id res chain seq x y z
N MET A 1 -7.11 23.20 -29.01
CA MET A 1 -6.20 22.91 -27.87
C MET A 1 -6.11 21.40 -27.68
N GLY A 2 -4.91 20.87 -27.43
CA GLY A 2 -4.72 19.44 -27.22
C GLY A 2 -5.15 19.00 -25.82
N LYS A 3 -5.76 17.81 -25.71
CA LYS A 3 -6.05 17.15 -24.43
C LYS A 3 -4.91 16.19 -24.11
N PHE A 4 -4.38 16.24 -22.89
CA PHE A 4 -3.46 15.23 -22.37
C PHE A 4 -4.03 14.55 -21.14
N GLU A 5 -3.77 13.25 -21.02
CA GLU A 5 -4.23 12.42 -19.92
C GLU A 5 -3.07 11.54 -19.45
N LEU A 6 -2.84 11.54 -18.14
CA LEU A 6 -1.79 10.79 -17.48
C LEU A 6 -2.42 9.97 -16.35
N GLU A 7 -2.26 8.66 -16.41
CA GLU A 7 -2.67 7.76 -15.33
C GLU A 7 -1.46 6.92 -14.91
N LYS A 8 -1.12 6.96 -13.62
CA LYS A 8 -0.01 6.20 -13.06
C LYS A 8 -0.37 5.64 -11.69
N GLN A 9 0.05 4.41 -11.43
CA GLN A 9 -0.06 3.80 -10.10
C GLN A 9 0.91 4.48 -9.12
N ILE A 10 0.53 4.50 -7.85
CA ILE A 10 1.38 4.97 -6.75
C ILE A 10 2.04 3.81 -6.03
N GLN A 11 3.11 4.09 -5.29
CA GLN A 11 3.78 3.11 -4.43
C GLN A 11 2.96 2.81 -3.17
N SER A 12 3.26 1.70 -2.50
CA SER A 12 2.64 1.37 -1.22
C SER A 12 3.08 2.36 -0.15
N CYS A 13 2.13 3.00 0.53
CA CYS A 13 2.42 3.98 1.56
C CYS A 13 1.50 3.83 2.77
N HIS A 14 1.93 4.42 3.90
CA HIS A 14 1.11 4.55 5.08
C HIS A 14 0.49 5.94 5.13
N VAL A 15 -0.84 6.00 5.23
CA VAL A 15 -1.62 7.23 5.16
C VAL A 15 -2.05 7.64 6.56
N TYR A 16 -1.47 8.75 7.01
CA TYR A 16 -1.82 9.46 8.23
C TYR A 16 -2.20 10.91 7.89
N LYS A 17 -2.71 11.67 8.86
CA LYS A 17 -3.35 12.96 8.60
C LYS A 17 -2.37 14.00 8.03
N GLU A 18 -1.11 13.98 8.44
CA GLU A 18 -0.10 14.93 7.98
C GLU A 18 0.26 14.71 6.51
N LEU A 19 0.40 13.47 6.03
CA LEU A 19 0.54 13.18 4.60
C LEU A 19 -0.62 13.80 3.78
N LEU A 20 -1.84 13.67 4.30
CA LEU A 20 -3.02 14.23 3.63
C LEU A 20 -3.01 15.76 3.61
N LYS A 21 -2.52 16.41 4.68
CA LYS A 21 -2.30 17.86 4.72
C LYS A 21 -1.24 18.31 3.71
N GLU A 22 -0.15 17.56 3.57
CA GLU A 22 0.90 17.86 2.59
C GLU A 22 0.38 17.74 1.15
N LEU A 23 -0.39 16.69 0.87
CA LEU A 23 -1.06 16.51 -0.43
C LEU A 23 -2.05 17.65 -0.70
N GLU A 24 -2.94 17.97 0.25
CA GLU A 24 -3.88 19.09 0.12
C GLU A 24 -3.14 20.41 -0.12
N ASN A 25 -2.11 20.71 0.67
CA ASN A 25 -1.31 21.92 0.52
C ASN A 25 -0.63 21.99 -0.86
N TYR A 26 -0.11 20.88 -1.36
CA TYR A 26 0.47 20.82 -2.71
C TYR A 26 -0.59 21.08 -3.78
N LEU A 27 -1.74 20.41 -3.70
CA LEU A 27 -2.85 20.56 -4.64
C LEU A 27 -3.43 21.98 -4.63
N LEU A 28 -3.53 22.62 -3.47
CA LEU A 28 -4.11 23.96 -3.35
C LEU A 28 -3.11 25.08 -3.64
N ASN A 29 -1.81 24.90 -3.39
CA ASN A 29 -0.83 26.00 -3.45
C ASN A 29 0.24 25.86 -4.54
N GLN A 30 0.56 24.64 -5.01
CA GLN A 30 1.58 24.42 -6.04
C GLN A 30 0.97 24.14 -7.41
N VAL A 31 -0.08 23.32 -7.48
CA VAL A 31 -0.78 23.03 -8.74
C VAL A 31 -1.33 24.28 -9.45
N PRO A 32 -1.93 25.28 -8.76
CA PRO A 32 -2.36 26.50 -9.45
C PRO A 32 -1.23 27.24 -10.16
N LYS A 33 -0.01 27.23 -9.58
CA LYS A 33 1.18 27.86 -10.17
C LYS A 33 1.64 27.13 -11.44
N LEU A 34 1.61 25.80 -11.42
CA LEU A 34 1.97 24.98 -12.58
C LEU A 34 0.95 25.10 -13.73
N PHE A 35 -0.32 25.30 -13.39
CA PHE A 35 -1.42 25.40 -14.36
C PHE A 35 -1.76 26.85 -14.75
N ASN A 36 -1.10 27.84 -14.14
CA ASN A 36 -1.39 29.27 -14.31
C ASN A 36 -2.86 29.63 -14.00
N ALA A 37 -3.42 29.06 -12.93
CA ALA A 37 -4.77 29.34 -12.45
C ALA A 37 -4.75 30.03 -11.08
N SER A 38 -5.83 30.71 -10.72
CA SER A 38 -5.93 31.31 -9.39
C SER A 38 -6.13 30.24 -8.31
N THR A 39 -5.45 30.38 -7.18
CA THR A 39 -5.63 29.48 -6.02
C THR A 39 -7.08 29.38 -5.58
N GLU A 40 -7.84 30.47 -5.66
CA GLU A 40 -9.27 30.51 -5.32
C GLU A 40 -10.13 29.65 -6.25
N SER A 41 -9.83 29.64 -7.56
CA SER A 41 -10.53 28.78 -8.52
C SER A 41 -10.29 27.30 -8.23
N ILE A 42 -9.04 26.93 -7.93
CA ILE A 42 -8.69 25.55 -7.58
C ILE A 42 -9.36 25.14 -6.26
N ARG A 43 -9.36 26.01 -5.24
CA ARG A 43 -9.98 25.75 -3.94
C ARG A 43 -11.48 25.53 -4.03
N LYS A 44 -12.20 26.23 -4.92
CA LYS A 44 -13.65 26.04 -5.15
C LYS A 44 -13.99 24.70 -5.81
N CYS A 45 -13.04 24.12 -6.53
CA CYS A 45 -13.18 22.87 -7.27
C CYS A 45 -12.48 21.69 -6.60
N TYR A 46 -11.97 21.89 -5.38
CA TYR A 46 -11.29 20.88 -4.59
C TYR A 46 -12.28 20.18 -3.66
N SER A 47 -12.20 18.85 -3.60
CA SER A 47 -12.84 18.08 -2.55
C SER A 47 -11.99 16.89 -2.13
N ILE A 48 -12.23 16.44 -0.90
CA ILE A 48 -11.66 15.20 -0.38
C ILE A 48 -12.81 14.32 0.11
N SER A 49 -12.81 13.06 -0.33
CA SER A 49 -13.81 12.07 0.08
C SER A 49 -13.14 10.91 0.81
N ILE A 50 -13.68 10.55 1.97
CA ILE A 50 -13.24 9.44 2.80
C ILE A 50 -14.34 8.38 2.79
N THR A 51 -14.04 7.20 2.24
CA THR A 51 -14.97 6.06 2.21
C THR A 51 -14.58 5.05 3.28
N ASP A 52 -15.55 4.63 4.08
CA ASP A 52 -15.43 3.53 5.03
C ASP A 52 -16.54 2.47 4.80
N LYS A 53 -16.87 1.69 5.83
CA LYS A 53 -17.90 0.64 5.74
C LYS A 53 -19.33 1.20 5.83
N LEU A 54 -19.51 2.39 6.40
CA LEU A 54 -20.81 3.02 6.63
C LEU A 54 -21.20 3.92 5.45
N GLY A 55 -20.22 4.50 4.76
CA GLY A 55 -20.49 5.31 3.58
C GLY A 55 -19.27 6.08 3.08
N THR A 56 -19.54 7.15 2.34
CA THR A 56 -18.53 8.13 1.92
C THR A 56 -18.88 9.48 2.53
N GLU A 57 -17.93 10.05 3.25
CA GLU A 57 -17.99 11.40 3.77
C GLU A 57 -17.16 12.32 2.86
N GLU A 58 -17.76 13.40 2.38
CA GLU A 58 -17.07 14.42 1.59
C GLU A 58 -16.88 15.66 2.47
N ILE A 59 -15.64 16.15 2.53
CA ILE A 59 -15.26 17.33 3.30
C ILE A 59 -14.44 18.28 2.41
N PRO A 60 -14.48 19.59 2.66
CA PRO A 60 -13.78 20.57 1.83
C PRO A 60 -12.29 20.69 2.19
N SER A 61 -11.86 20.24 3.38
CA SER A 61 -10.45 20.18 3.78
C SER A 61 -10.21 19.07 4.79
N ILE A 62 -9.03 18.44 4.73
CA ILE A 62 -8.60 17.47 5.74
C ILE A 62 -8.46 18.09 7.14
N SER A 63 -8.31 19.41 7.22
CA SER A 63 -8.25 20.10 8.53
C SER A 63 -9.58 20.03 9.27
N GLU A 64 -10.70 19.96 8.55
CA GLU A 64 -12.05 19.83 9.12
C GLU A 64 -12.35 18.40 9.62
N TYR A 65 -11.54 17.42 9.22
CA TYR A 65 -11.66 16.05 9.71
C TYR A 65 -11.31 15.96 11.19
N SER A 66 -12.32 15.98 12.05
CA SER A 66 -12.14 16.05 13.50
C SER A 66 -11.42 14.85 14.14
N PRO A 67 -11.66 13.58 13.73
CA PRO A 67 -11.01 12.44 14.35
C PRO A 67 -9.48 12.45 14.21
N ALA A 68 -8.78 12.02 15.26
CA ALA A 68 -7.32 11.89 15.25
C ALA A 68 -6.82 10.73 14.37
N CYS A 69 -7.63 9.69 14.19
CA CYS A 69 -7.36 8.53 13.36
C CYS A 69 -8.56 8.25 12.47
N PHE A 70 -8.34 7.59 11.33
CA PHE A 70 -9.42 7.14 10.47
C PHE A 70 -10.22 5.97 11.11
N PRO A 71 -11.50 5.80 10.75
CA PRO A 71 -12.29 4.63 11.09
C PRO A 71 -11.59 3.33 10.69
N ASN A 72 -11.72 2.29 11.52
CA ASN A 72 -11.14 0.97 11.22
C ASN A 72 -11.64 0.37 9.89
N GLY A 73 -12.76 0.89 9.37
CA GLY A 73 -13.38 0.49 8.11
C GLY A 73 -12.88 1.24 6.87
N THR A 74 -12.06 2.29 7.00
CA THR A 74 -11.65 3.13 5.85
C THR A 74 -11.03 2.30 4.75
N SER A 75 -11.59 2.41 3.55
CA SER A 75 -11.21 1.64 2.36
C SER A 75 -10.53 2.52 1.32
N LYS A 76 -10.97 3.79 1.21
CA LYS A 76 -10.53 4.73 0.17
C LYS A 76 -10.50 6.16 0.71
N ILE A 77 -9.49 6.92 0.30
CA ILE A 77 -9.45 8.37 0.39
C ILE A 77 -9.18 8.90 -1.02
N LEU A 78 -10.02 9.82 -1.49
CA LEU A 78 -9.93 10.43 -2.81
C LEU A 78 -9.73 11.93 -2.65
N PHE A 79 -8.70 12.48 -3.27
CA PHE A 79 -8.59 13.91 -3.53
C PHE A 79 -9.00 14.17 -4.97
N GLU A 80 -9.85 15.16 -5.17
CA GLU A 80 -10.28 15.59 -6.50
C GLU A 80 -10.13 17.11 -6.63
N VAL A 81 -9.53 17.54 -7.73
CA VAL A 81 -9.57 18.92 -8.22
C VAL A 81 -10.12 18.84 -9.62
N ASP A 82 -11.29 19.40 -9.90
CA ASP A 82 -11.84 19.51 -11.27
C ASP A 82 -12.14 20.97 -11.60
N ALA A 83 -11.09 21.70 -11.97
CA ALA A 83 -11.17 23.11 -12.32
C ALA A 83 -11.53 23.27 -13.81
N PHE A 84 -12.56 24.07 -14.06
CA PHE A 84 -13.05 24.38 -15.40
C PHE A 84 -13.01 25.89 -15.67
N GLY A 85 -12.35 26.29 -16.75
CA GLY A 85 -12.27 27.68 -17.21
C GLY A 85 -12.00 27.72 -18.71
N GLN A 86 -11.07 28.59 -19.14
CA GLN A 86 -10.57 28.57 -20.53
C GLN A 86 -9.83 27.26 -20.85
N THR A 87 -9.20 26.68 -19.83
CA THR A 87 -8.57 25.37 -19.85
C THR A 87 -9.23 24.50 -18.77
N ARG A 88 -9.15 23.18 -18.94
CA ARG A 88 -9.63 22.21 -17.95
C ARG A 88 -8.43 21.57 -17.25
N LEU A 89 -8.54 21.40 -15.94
CA LEU A 89 -7.63 20.60 -15.13
C LEU A 89 -8.44 19.68 -14.22
N ARG A 90 -8.25 18.37 -14.37
CA ARG A 90 -8.73 17.37 -13.41
C ARG A 90 -7.52 16.64 -12.81
N VAL A 91 -7.39 16.65 -11.50
CA VAL A 91 -6.40 15.88 -10.74
C VAL A 91 -7.15 14.99 -9.76
N MET A 92 -6.92 13.68 -9.84
CA MET A 92 -7.47 12.71 -8.91
C MET A 92 -6.34 11.92 -8.25
N VAL A 93 -6.29 11.92 -6.92
CA VAL A 93 -5.36 11.08 -6.14
C VAL A 93 -6.18 10.05 -5.37
N LYS A 94 -6.11 8.79 -5.82
CA LYS A 94 -6.83 7.65 -5.23
C LYS A 94 -5.91 6.87 -4.30
N LEU A 95 -6.18 6.95 -3.00
CA LEU A 95 -5.51 6.16 -1.96
C LEU A 95 -6.47 5.04 -1.54
N THR A 96 -6.17 3.79 -1.86
CA THR A 96 -7.05 2.65 -1.55
C THR A 96 -6.25 1.40 -1.20
N LYS A 97 -6.84 0.49 -0.44
CA LYS A 97 -6.15 -0.72 0.05
C LYS A 97 -5.64 -1.62 -1.06
N GLU A 98 -6.30 -1.60 -2.22
CA GLU A 98 -6.01 -2.42 -3.39
C GLU A 98 -5.03 -1.74 -4.35
N LYS A 99 -3.92 -2.41 -4.68
CA LYS A 99 -2.87 -1.89 -5.56
C LYS A 99 -3.37 -1.37 -6.90
N TYR A 100 -4.29 -2.07 -7.56
CA TYR A 100 -4.73 -1.75 -8.92
C TYR A 100 -5.69 -0.54 -8.98
N LEU A 101 -6.29 -0.15 -7.85
CA LEU A 101 -7.17 1.02 -7.75
C LEU A 101 -6.45 2.25 -7.19
N ALA A 102 -5.24 2.07 -6.63
CA ALA A 102 -4.42 3.13 -6.07
C ALA A 102 -3.63 3.82 -7.18
N GLY A 103 -3.81 5.13 -7.36
CA GLY A 103 -3.18 5.83 -8.47
C GLY A 103 -3.45 7.33 -8.50
N ILE A 104 -2.75 7.98 -9.42
CA ILE A 104 -2.90 9.40 -9.75
C ILE A 104 -3.40 9.47 -11.20
N SER A 105 -4.48 10.21 -11.42
CA SER A 105 -5.01 10.51 -12.74
C SER A 105 -5.03 12.03 -12.93
N ILE A 106 -4.44 12.50 -14.02
CA ILE A 106 -4.34 13.92 -14.35
C ILE A 106 -4.80 14.10 -15.79
N MET A 107 -5.79 14.96 -15.98
CA MET A 107 -6.26 15.37 -17.29
C MET A 107 -6.14 16.89 -17.38
N ASN A 108 -5.53 17.41 -18.43
CA ASN A 108 -5.53 18.85 -18.64
C ASN A 108 -5.50 19.26 -20.13
N THR A 109 -5.87 20.51 -20.39
CA THR A 109 -5.88 21.12 -21.73
C THR A 109 -5.08 22.44 -21.79
N ALA A 110 -4.02 22.57 -20.98
CA ALA A 110 -3.15 23.74 -20.99
C ALA A 110 -2.35 23.87 -22.31
N GLU A 111 -1.59 24.96 -22.46
CA GLU A 111 -0.70 25.19 -23.61
C GLU A 111 0.39 24.10 -23.72
N ASN A 112 0.97 23.69 -22.58
CA ASN A 112 1.97 22.61 -22.47
C ASN A 112 1.45 21.47 -21.59
N PRO A 113 0.43 20.71 -22.04
CA PRO A 113 -0.38 19.89 -21.15
C PRO A 113 0.40 18.68 -20.61
N ARG A 114 1.41 18.19 -21.35
CA ARG A 114 2.29 17.10 -20.93
C ARG A 114 3.19 17.50 -19.77
N ASP A 115 3.91 18.62 -19.89
CA ASP A 115 4.88 19.06 -18.90
C ASP A 115 4.21 19.43 -17.57
N VAL A 116 3.04 20.10 -17.66
CA VAL A 116 2.22 20.40 -16.48
C VAL A 116 1.77 19.11 -15.78
N SER A 117 1.25 18.12 -16.51
CA SER A 117 0.84 16.84 -15.92
C SER A 117 2.00 16.09 -15.28
N VAL A 118 3.17 16.08 -15.92
CA VAL A 118 4.38 15.42 -15.37
C VAL A 118 4.85 16.15 -14.11
N GLY A 119 4.89 17.48 -14.11
CA GLY A 119 5.26 18.28 -12.94
C GLY A 119 4.32 18.05 -11.75
N ILE A 120 3.00 18.03 -11.99
CA ILE A 120 2.00 17.71 -10.96
C ILE A 120 2.23 16.29 -10.43
N TYR A 121 2.40 15.30 -11.31
CA TYR A 121 2.63 13.91 -10.94
C TYR A 121 3.89 13.74 -10.08
N GLU A 122 5.03 14.28 -10.48
CA GLU A 122 6.29 14.12 -9.73
C GLU A 122 6.21 14.77 -8.35
N GLY A 123 5.53 15.91 -8.22
CA GLY A 123 5.33 16.53 -6.91
C GLY A 123 4.44 15.71 -5.97
N ILE A 124 3.33 15.15 -6.47
CA ILE A 124 2.46 14.25 -5.68
C ILE A 124 3.23 12.96 -5.32
N LYS A 125 3.94 12.38 -6.29
CA LYS A 125 4.74 11.18 -6.10
C LYS A 125 5.79 11.36 -5.01
N ARG A 126 6.52 12.48 -5.01
CA ARG A 126 7.53 12.78 -3.98
C ARG A 126 6.94 12.74 -2.56
N ILE A 127 5.79 13.40 -2.36
CA ILE A 127 5.08 13.43 -1.06
C ILE A 127 4.68 12.01 -0.61
N ILE A 128 4.21 11.19 -1.55
CA ILE A 128 3.82 9.80 -1.27
C ILE A 128 5.04 8.91 -0.97
N GLU A 129 6.15 9.09 -1.70
CA GLU A 129 7.37 8.28 -1.57
C GLU A 129 8.09 8.47 -0.24
N GLU A 130 8.01 9.66 0.36
CA GLU A 130 8.51 9.94 1.72
C GLU A 130 7.79 9.07 2.77
N ASN A 131 6.58 8.60 2.45
CA ASN A 131 5.70 7.84 3.34
C ASN A 131 5.54 6.37 2.91
N LYS A 132 6.48 5.87 2.12
CA LYS A 132 6.47 4.48 1.62
C LYS A 132 6.50 3.47 2.77
N ASN A 133 5.73 2.40 2.60
CA ASN A 133 5.80 1.23 3.47
C ASN A 133 6.32 0.02 2.67
N GLN A 134 6.71 -1.05 3.36
CA GLN A 134 7.20 -2.27 2.72
C GLN A 134 6.07 -3.23 2.31
N ASN A 135 4.80 -2.80 2.36
CA ASN A 135 3.68 -3.69 2.09
C ASN A 135 3.67 -4.14 0.63
N TRP A 136 4.27 -3.39 -0.31
CA TRP A 136 4.40 -3.77 -1.73
C TRP A 136 4.94 -5.19 -1.94
N ILE A 137 5.82 -5.67 -1.05
CA ILE A 137 6.40 -7.02 -1.13
C ILE A 137 5.28 -8.07 -1.13
N PHE A 138 4.25 -7.87 -0.30
CA PHE A 138 3.08 -8.75 -0.16
C PHE A 138 2.08 -8.67 -1.32
N HIS A 139 2.34 -7.82 -2.32
CA HIS A 139 1.51 -7.68 -3.52
C HIS A 139 2.31 -7.92 -4.82
N LEU A 140 3.50 -8.53 -4.72
CA LEU A 140 4.28 -8.99 -5.87
C LEU A 140 3.65 -10.23 -6.52
N PRO A 141 3.82 -10.44 -7.84
CA PRO A 141 3.32 -11.64 -8.51
C PRO A 141 4.07 -12.92 -8.12
N ILE A 142 5.15 -12.84 -7.32
CA ILE A 142 5.94 -14.00 -6.88
C ILE A 142 5.11 -15.05 -6.12
N TYR A 143 3.99 -14.66 -5.52
CA TYR A 143 3.09 -15.61 -4.87
C TYR A 143 2.39 -16.55 -5.85
N ALA A 144 2.16 -16.12 -7.09
CA ALA A 144 1.66 -17.01 -8.14
C ALA A 144 2.69 -18.10 -8.47
N LEU A 145 3.99 -17.77 -8.40
CA LEU A 145 5.07 -18.75 -8.55
C LEU A 145 5.08 -19.74 -7.37
N PHE A 146 5.02 -19.25 -6.12
CA PHE A 146 4.95 -20.15 -4.95
C PHE A 146 3.70 -21.04 -4.95
N PHE A 147 2.56 -20.52 -5.40
CA PHE A 147 1.35 -21.30 -5.61
C PHE A 147 1.55 -22.41 -6.64
N LEU A 148 2.17 -22.09 -7.77
CA LEU A 148 2.44 -23.07 -8.84
C LEU A 148 3.47 -24.13 -8.41
N LEU A 149 4.50 -23.73 -7.65
CA LEU A 149 5.46 -24.65 -7.03
C LEU A 149 4.78 -25.58 -6.00
N TRP A 150 3.90 -25.04 -5.16
CA TRP A 150 3.13 -25.85 -4.23
C TRP A 150 2.22 -26.84 -4.97
N LEU A 151 1.47 -26.38 -5.97
CA LEU A 151 0.55 -27.20 -6.75
C LEU A 151 1.29 -28.33 -7.48
N THR A 152 2.44 -28.04 -8.09
CA THR A 152 3.26 -29.06 -8.76
C THR A 152 3.81 -30.08 -7.77
N ALA A 153 4.35 -29.64 -6.63
CA ALA A 153 4.80 -30.54 -5.56
C ALA A 153 3.66 -31.41 -5.03
N PHE A 154 2.47 -30.84 -4.85
CA PHE A 154 1.26 -31.54 -4.40
C PHE A 154 0.84 -32.64 -5.38
N LEU A 155 0.78 -32.33 -6.69
CA LEU A 155 0.43 -33.31 -7.73
C LEU A 155 1.47 -34.44 -7.84
N ILE A 156 2.76 -34.12 -7.70
CA ILE A 156 3.83 -35.14 -7.66
C ILE A 156 3.69 -36.00 -6.40
N GLY A 157 3.42 -35.40 -5.25
CA GLY A 157 3.20 -36.11 -3.98
C GLY A 157 2.06 -37.11 -4.07
N LEU A 158 0.93 -36.74 -4.68
CA LEU A 158 -0.23 -37.62 -4.87
C LEU A 158 0.06 -38.87 -5.73
N THR A 159 0.98 -38.77 -6.67
CA THR A 159 1.32 -39.86 -7.60
C THR A 159 2.53 -40.69 -7.14
N THR A 160 3.23 -40.25 -6.10
CA THR A 160 4.45 -40.91 -5.61
C THR A 160 4.10 -42.02 -4.60
N PRO A 161 4.45 -43.30 -4.88
CA PRO A 161 4.20 -44.41 -3.96
C PRO A 161 4.90 -44.23 -2.61
N ASP A 162 4.27 -44.72 -1.54
CA ASP A 162 4.80 -44.65 -0.15
C ASP A 162 6.18 -45.29 0.01
N SER A 163 6.50 -46.26 -0.83
CA SER A 163 7.76 -47.00 -0.78
C SER A 163 8.97 -46.23 -1.32
N LYS A 164 8.79 -45.05 -1.93
CA LYS A 164 9.93 -44.30 -2.49
C LYS A 164 10.66 -43.49 -1.41
N PRO A 165 12.00 -43.55 -1.34
CA PRO A 165 12.80 -42.82 -0.34
C PRO A 165 12.69 -41.29 -0.47
N ALA A 166 12.26 -40.79 -1.63
CA ALA A 166 12.05 -39.37 -1.88
C ALA A 166 10.76 -38.81 -1.24
N LYS A 167 9.83 -39.66 -0.79
CA LYS A 167 8.51 -39.23 -0.31
C LYS A 167 8.55 -38.29 0.90
N PRO A 168 9.32 -38.55 1.97
CA PRO A 168 9.39 -37.65 3.12
C PRO A 168 9.88 -36.24 2.76
N PHE A 169 10.82 -36.15 1.80
CA PHE A 169 11.30 -34.88 1.30
C PHE A 169 10.22 -34.12 0.50
N LEU A 170 9.48 -34.82 -0.37
CA LEU A 170 8.36 -34.22 -1.12
C LEU A 170 7.25 -33.74 -0.19
N ASP A 171 6.89 -34.53 0.82
CA ASP A 171 5.89 -34.16 1.82
C ASP A 171 6.32 -32.92 2.62
N PHE A 172 7.61 -32.82 2.97
CA PHE A 172 8.19 -31.64 3.60
C PHE A 172 8.10 -30.40 2.70
N VAL A 173 8.54 -30.49 1.44
CA VAL A 173 8.47 -29.38 0.47
C VAL A 173 7.04 -28.93 0.25
N MET A 174 6.10 -29.86 0.15
CA MET A 174 4.66 -29.59 0.04
C MET A 174 4.13 -28.86 1.28
N GLY A 175 4.47 -29.33 2.48
CA GLY A 175 4.07 -28.70 3.74
C GLY A 175 4.62 -27.27 3.89
N VAL A 176 5.90 -27.07 3.59
CA VAL A 176 6.54 -25.74 3.63
C VAL A 176 5.91 -24.81 2.60
N SER A 177 5.73 -25.25 1.36
CA SER A 177 5.14 -24.43 0.30
C SER A 177 3.68 -24.09 0.60
N PHE A 178 2.92 -25.02 1.21
CA PHE A 178 1.55 -24.78 1.68
C PHE A 178 1.51 -23.71 2.76
N PHE A 179 2.41 -23.83 3.75
CA PHE A 179 2.54 -22.87 4.84
C PHE A 179 2.86 -21.47 4.32
N PHE A 180 3.84 -21.33 3.41
CA PHE A 180 4.17 -20.05 2.80
C PHE A 180 3.00 -19.46 2.00
N MET A 181 2.27 -20.27 1.23
CA MET A 181 1.07 -19.84 0.54
C MET A 181 0.02 -19.30 1.52
N LEU A 182 -0.34 -20.05 2.56
CA LEU A 182 -1.32 -19.60 3.56
C LEU A 182 -0.85 -18.33 4.28
N PHE A 183 0.42 -18.31 4.69
CA PHE A 183 1.04 -17.16 5.33
C PHE A 183 0.91 -15.90 4.48
N THR A 184 1.23 -15.99 3.18
CA THR A 184 1.16 -14.83 2.28
C THR A 184 -0.28 -14.35 2.05
N LEU A 185 -1.26 -15.26 1.96
CA LEU A 185 -2.68 -14.89 1.88
C LEU A 185 -3.16 -14.15 3.13
N ILE A 186 -2.78 -14.64 4.32
CA ILE A 186 -3.12 -14.00 5.61
C ILE A 186 -2.44 -12.64 5.71
N VAL A 187 -1.12 -12.58 5.44
CA VAL A 187 -0.35 -11.35 5.56
C VAL A 187 -0.82 -10.29 4.56
N ARG A 188 -1.20 -10.66 3.34
CA ARG A 188 -1.74 -9.70 2.36
C ARG A 188 -3.02 -9.02 2.84
N LYS A 189 -3.88 -9.74 3.56
CA LYS A 189 -5.08 -9.18 4.19
C LYS A 189 -4.73 -8.26 5.38
N LEU A 190 -3.68 -8.60 6.11
CA LEU A 190 -3.18 -7.86 7.27
C LEU A 190 -2.32 -6.63 6.91
N LYS A 191 -1.69 -6.64 5.73
CA LYS A 191 -0.78 -5.62 5.21
C LYS A 191 -1.29 -5.12 3.84
N PRO A 192 -2.37 -4.32 3.82
CA PRO A 192 -2.91 -3.77 2.58
C PRO A 192 -1.88 -2.88 1.87
N TYR A 193 -2.05 -2.68 0.56
CA TYR A 193 -1.09 -1.92 -0.25
C TYR A 193 -0.96 -0.48 0.27
N ILE A 194 -2.09 0.20 0.43
CA ILE A 194 -2.17 1.45 1.21
C ILE A 194 -2.76 1.11 2.57
N SER A 195 -2.06 1.47 3.64
CA SER A 195 -2.54 1.31 5.01
C SER A 195 -2.95 2.66 5.58
N PHE A 196 -4.15 2.75 6.17
CA PHE A 196 -4.62 3.96 6.85
C PHE A 196 -4.32 3.91 8.34
N GLU A 197 -4.00 5.06 8.93
CA GLU A 197 -3.79 5.21 10.35
C GLU A 197 -5.12 5.10 11.11
N THR A 198 -5.40 3.88 11.58
CA THR A 198 -6.61 3.53 12.33
C THR A 198 -6.23 2.98 13.71
N LYS A 199 -7.14 3.05 14.68
CA LYS A 199 -6.89 2.47 16.01
C LYS A 199 -6.61 0.96 15.93
N ALA A 200 -7.29 0.25 15.02
CA ALA A 200 -7.04 -1.16 14.77
C ALA A 200 -5.65 -1.41 14.19
N TYR A 201 -5.23 -0.59 13.21
CA TYR A 201 -3.89 -0.68 12.62
C TYR A 201 -2.80 -0.46 13.67
N GLN A 202 -2.92 0.55 14.53
CA GLN A 202 -1.95 0.81 15.61
C GLN A 202 -1.82 -0.38 16.56
N LYS A 203 -2.94 -0.99 16.97
CA LYS A 203 -2.93 -2.19 17.84
C LYS A 203 -2.27 -3.38 17.14
N GLN A 204 -2.64 -3.62 15.88
CA GLN A 204 -2.10 -4.70 15.08
C GLN A 204 -0.60 -4.51 14.83
N LYS A 205 -0.15 -3.28 14.54
CA LYS A 205 1.26 -2.95 14.36
C LYS A 205 2.05 -3.28 15.62
N LYS A 206 1.59 -2.83 16.80
CA LYS A 206 2.25 -3.16 18.09
C LYS A 206 2.34 -4.67 18.32
N TRP A 207 1.27 -5.40 18.04
CA TRP A 207 1.27 -6.86 18.15
C TRP A 207 2.23 -7.54 17.18
N MET A 208 2.30 -7.05 15.93
CA MET A 208 3.23 -7.60 14.93
C MET A 208 4.67 -7.25 15.23
N ASP A 209 4.96 -6.03 15.67
CA ASP A 209 6.30 -5.64 16.08
C ASP A 209 6.74 -6.51 17.26
N TRP A 210 5.89 -6.68 18.28
CA TRP A 210 6.15 -7.59 19.39
C TRP A 210 6.39 -9.03 18.94
N PHE A 211 5.54 -9.58 18.06
CA PHE A 211 5.67 -10.94 17.56
C PHE A 211 6.96 -11.15 16.77
N VAL A 212 7.30 -10.21 15.88
CA VAL A 212 8.51 -10.26 15.05
C VAL A 212 9.76 -10.17 15.92
N PHE A 213 9.85 -9.18 16.82
CA PHE A 213 11.00 -9.03 17.71
C PHE A 213 11.10 -10.17 18.74
N GLY A 214 9.97 -10.66 19.24
CA GLY A 214 9.92 -11.81 20.14
C GLY A 214 10.42 -13.08 19.45
N SER A 215 10.00 -13.32 18.21
CA SER A 215 10.45 -14.48 17.41
C SER A 215 11.94 -14.37 17.05
N LEU A 216 12.41 -13.20 16.64
CA LEU A 216 13.84 -12.97 16.38
C LEU A 216 14.69 -13.18 17.64
N GLY A 217 14.24 -12.65 18.78
CA GLY A 217 14.87 -12.87 20.07
C GLY A 217 14.93 -14.36 20.42
N PHE A 218 13.82 -15.08 20.28
CA PHE A 218 13.78 -16.52 20.53
C PHE A 218 14.76 -17.30 19.65
N ILE A 219 14.86 -16.97 18.35
CA ILE A 219 15.82 -17.61 17.45
C ILE A 219 17.25 -17.32 17.89
N VAL A 220 17.60 -16.05 18.12
CA VAL A 220 18.97 -15.66 18.49
C VAL A 220 19.39 -16.27 19.83
N PHE A 221 18.57 -16.11 20.86
CA PHE A 221 18.87 -16.64 22.20
C PHE A 221 18.75 -18.15 22.26
N GLY A 222 17.84 -18.77 21.50
CA GLY A 222 17.71 -20.21 21.39
C GLY A 222 18.93 -20.84 20.71
N SER A 223 19.40 -20.27 19.60
CA SER A 223 20.62 -20.69 18.92
C SER A 223 21.86 -20.49 19.81
N LEU A 224 21.95 -19.36 20.51
CA LEU A 224 23.04 -19.09 21.43
C LEU A 224 23.05 -20.06 22.62
N ALA A 225 21.88 -20.30 23.24
CA ALA A 225 21.74 -21.25 24.35
C ALA A 225 22.07 -22.68 23.91
N TYR A 226 21.66 -23.07 22.70
CA TYR A 226 22.05 -24.36 22.12
C TYR A 226 23.57 -24.47 21.92
N ALA A 227 24.21 -23.43 21.36
CA ALA A 227 25.66 -23.41 21.16
C ALA A 227 26.42 -23.45 22.50
N LEU A 228 25.96 -22.71 23.51
CA LEU A 228 26.55 -22.73 24.85
C LEU A 228 26.36 -24.08 25.54
N ARG A 229 25.17 -24.68 25.46
CA ARG A 229 24.89 -26.01 26.01
C ARG A 229 25.83 -27.05 25.39
N LYS A 230 25.94 -27.06 24.06
CA LYS A 230 26.84 -27.96 23.35
C LYS A 230 28.31 -27.79 23.79
N LYS A 231 28.75 -26.55 24.00
CA LYS A 231 30.11 -26.24 24.46
C LYS A 231 30.38 -26.64 25.92
N LEU A 232 29.41 -26.44 26.81
CA LEU A 232 29.57 -26.70 28.25
C LEU A 232 29.40 -28.17 28.62
N PHE A 233 28.46 -28.87 27.98
CA PHE A 233 28.09 -30.24 28.35
C PHE A 233 28.56 -31.30 27.35
N GLY A 234 29.10 -30.90 26.19
CA GLY A 234 29.68 -31.82 25.21
C GLY A 234 28.67 -32.58 24.34
N PHE A 235 27.37 -32.26 24.45
CA PHE A 235 26.29 -32.78 23.62
C PHE A 235 25.29 -31.69 23.23
#